data_AF-A0AAW4PX97-F1
#
_entry.id   AF-A0AAW4PX97-F1
#
_cell.length_a   1.000
_cell.length_b   1.000
_cell.length_c   1.000
_cell.angle_alpha   90.00
_cell.angle_beta   90.00
_cell.angle_gamma   90.00
#
_symmetry.space_group_name_H-M   'P 1'
#
loop_
_entity.id
_entity.type
_entity.pdbx_description
1 polymer ?
#
loop_
_entity_poly.entity_id
_entity_poly.type
_entity_poly.pdbx_seq_one_letter_code
_entity_poly.pdbx_strand_id
1 'polypeptide(L)'
;MRSDTVQALQTFLAEERPVEEEMVPAELDGSYCEKLVQPPSTCVIDGCVNEARVLEEDGQFLVRCYANSEHVEYVDKNDRQRYRPDFEAVLNDVAANLSLTPVDYTGDALPRYALVRTEENIDIAVLYGPNDYKKTIKDVLQRTIENGEPCLLLTPRGEISDIVELQSVYGTGYLAYAMPFQQVASTTQIQETLQTIVELHALNQQVITDRFGEDPNDFTVKADRNPSYILSELSQLKILRSNGEIRNGDGSRLEKISEAAFSHLFSVQPGFGGEDSVGEIEPDNLFYIQEDGSHGMIEYEPVLGVVDTKSGKVANFGQEKVDGKHEEYVKRARSYSFQSAAIAHIFVVANVRGKQEIKFYDRMQRHYDEDMYMVVLTVDAFLAIMAAYLSATLSNELSLDGGSFTRGVYPLFHRDTFNSAEYQYLREYTRSVGRSEEEQSEYEQDYDERSSLLVVTRDVVIAHLEQRIEGTGEIERLLETYLE
;
A
#
# COMPACT_ATOMS: atom_id res chain seq x y z
N MET A 1 -2.35 35.36 4.67
CA MET A 1 -0.95 35.76 4.41
C MET A 1 -0.87 36.75 3.24
N ARG A 2 -0.02 37.80 3.31
CA ARG A 2 0.17 38.76 2.20
C ARG A 2 1.15 38.21 1.16
N SER A 3 1.00 38.60 -0.11
CA SER A 3 1.86 38.14 -1.21
C SER A 3 3.35 38.39 -0.94
N ASP A 4 3.69 39.58 -0.43
CA ASP A 4 5.08 39.95 -0.15
C ASP A 4 5.70 39.07 0.95
N THR A 5 4.91 38.70 1.97
CA THR A 5 5.32 37.78 3.04
C THR A 5 5.53 36.37 2.51
N VAL A 6 4.66 35.87 1.63
CA VAL A 6 4.80 34.55 1.00
C VAL A 6 6.08 34.48 0.16
N GLN A 7 6.36 35.51 -0.62
CA GLN A 7 7.57 35.59 -1.45
C GLN A 7 8.84 35.63 -0.58
N ALA A 8 8.84 36.44 0.47
CA ALA A 8 9.95 36.52 1.41
C ALA A 8 10.18 35.17 2.14
N LEU A 9 9.11 34.50 2.57
CA LEU A 9 9.19 33.17 3.20
C LEU A 9 9.71 32.11 2.23
N GLN A 10 9.29 32.14 0.96
CA GLN A 10 9.81 31.22 -0.05
C GLN A 10 11.32 31.39 -0.23
N THR A 11 11.80 32.63 -0.33
CA THR A 11 13.25 32.92 -0.42
C THR A 11 13.96 32.41 0.82
N PHE A 12 13.41 32.65 2.01
CA PHE A 12 14.04 32.22 3.26
C PHE A 12 14.07 30.68 3.41
N LEU A 13 13.00 29.98 3.02
CA LEU A 13 12.94 28.52 3.03
C LEU A 13 13.90 27.89 2.00
N ALA A 14 14.11 28.55 0.86
CA ALA A 14 15.01 28.10 -0.20
C ALA A 14 16.51 28.14 0.20
N GLU A 15 16.87 28.88 1.24
CA GLU A 15 18.23 28.87 1.79
C GLU A 15 18.57 27.51 2.41
N GLU A 16 17.57 26.71 2.78
CA GLU A 16 17.72 25.33 3.23
C GLU A 16 18.63 25.16 4.48
N ARG A 17 19.00 26.27 5.12
CA ARG A 17 19.86 26.32 6.32
C ARG A 17 19.69 27.63 7.06
N PRO A 18 20.04 27.69 8.36
CA PRO A 18 20.06 28.95 9.09
C PRO A 18 21.07 29.94 8.49
N VAL A 19 20.66 31.20 8.35
CA VAL A 19 21.42 32.27 7.68
C VAL A 19 21.87 33.37 8.67
N GLU A 20 22.68 34.30 8.20
CA GLU A 20 23.09 35.49 8.98
C GLU A 20 22.00 36.58 8.94
N GLU A 21 22.00 37.50 9.89
CA GLU A 21 20.95 38.53 10.04
C GLU A 21 20.73 39.34 8.76
N GLU A 22 21.82 39.68 8.06
CA GLU A 22 21.80 40.45 6.83
C GLU A 22 21.11 39.73 5.66
N MET A 23 20.95 38.40 5.76
CA MET A 23 20.28 37.57 4.77
C MET A 23 18.80 37.34 5.08
N VAL A 24 18.32 37.75 6.25
CA VAL A 24 16.90 37.64 6.60
C VAL A 24 16.11 38.68 5.79
N PRO A 25 15.08 38.26 5.02
CA PRO A 25 14.24 39.20 4.30
C PRO A 25 13.58 40.20 5.26
N ALA A 26 13.65 41.49 4.93
CA ALA A 26 13.16 42.58 5.80
C ALA A 26 11.65 42.46 6.11
N GLU A 27 10.89 41.83 5.20
CA GLU A 27 9.46 41.58 5.33
C GLU A 27 9.12 40.54 6.41
N LEU A 28 10.10 39.78 6.90
CA LEU A 28 9.92 38.72 7.91
C LEU A 28 10.41 39.10 9.30
N ASP A 29 11.03 40.27 9.43
CA ASP A 29 11.65 40.72 10.67
C ASP A 29 10.64 40.73 11.84
N GLY A 30 11.04 40.12 12.95
CA GLY A 30 10.27 40.02 14.19
C GLY A 30 9.04 39.09 14.23
N SER A 31 8.56 38.54 13.11
CA SER A 31 7.25 37.82 13.08
C SER A 31 7.29 36.39 12.53
N TYR A 32 8.25 36.05 11.66
CA TYR A 32 8.38 34.70 11.07
C TYR A 32 9.82 34.18 11.13
N CYS A 33 10.62 34.74 12.02
CA CYS A 33 12.03 34.43 12.13
C CYS A 33 12.36 34.09 13.57
N GLU A 34 13.00 32.94 13.76
CA GLU A 34 13.54 32.54 15.06
C GLU A 34 15.06 32.65 15.06
N LYS A 35 15.59 32.98 16.23
CA LYS A 35 17.02 33.18 16.46
C LYS A 35 17.64 31.94 17.07
N LEU A 36 18.70 31.45 16.45
CA LEU A 36 19.49 30.31 16.89
C LEU A 36 20.90 30.75 17.25
N VAL A 37 21.49 30.10 18.26
CA VAL A 37 22.91 30.24 18.56
C VAL A 37 23.58 28.90 18.26
N GLN A 38 24.39 28.85 17.20
CA GLN A 38 25.01 27.59 16.76
C GLN A 38 26.44 27.43 17.30
N PRO A 39 26.71 26.43 18.15
CA PRO A 39 28.07 26.18 18.61
C PRO A 39 28.98 25.76 17.44
N PRO A 40 30.27 26.13 17.45
CA PRO A 40 31.21 25.69 16.42
C PRO A 40 31.35 24.16 16.38
N SER A 41 31.20 23.55 15.21
CA SER A 41 31.41 22.11 15.01
C SER A 41 32.87 21.73 14.70
N THR A 42 33.67 22.69 14.22
CA THR A 42 35.08 22.53 13.90
C THR A 42 35.96 23.47 14.72
N CYS A 43 37.25 23.16 14.77
CA CYS A 43 38.26 24.04 15.33
C CYS A 43 38.22 25.41 14.65
N VAL A 44 38.27 26.48 15.45
CA VAL A 44 38.18 27.87 14.98
C VAL A 44 39.54 28.49 14.65
N ILE A 45 40.64 27.84 15.05
CA ILE A 45 42.00 28.25 14.69
C ILE A 45 42.23 28.04 13.18
N ASP A 46 42.67 29.11 12.52
CA ASP A 46 42.96 29.14 11.08
C ASP A 46 43.84 27.97 10.62
N GLY A 47 43.40 27.30 9.56
CA GLY A 47 44.09 26.15 8.96
C GLY A 47 43.85 24.80 9.65
N CYS A 48 43.10 24.76 10.76
CA CYS A 48 42.72 23.51 11.41
C CYS A 48 41.31 23.07 10.98
N VAL A 49 41.20 21.89 10.36
CA VAL A 49 39.92 21.31 9.89
C VAL A 49 39.34 20.25 10.83
N ASN A 50 39.96 20.06 11.99
CA ASN A 50 39.54 19.03 12.95
C ASN A 50 38.28 19.45 13.71
N GLU A 51 37.49 18.46 14.13
CA GLU A 51 36.33 18.67 14.99
C GLU A 51 36.73 19.33 16.32
N ALA A 52 35.78 20.06 16.93
CA ALA A 52 35.97 20.68 18.22
C ALA A 52 34.95 20.22 19.26
N ARG A 53 35.41 20.10 20.50
CA ARG A 53 34.56 20.01 21.68
C ARG A 53 34.20 21.42 22.13
N VAL A 54 32.91 21.69 22.29
CA VAL A 54 32.41 22.97 22.76
C VAL A 54 31.89 22.84 24.19
N LEU A 55 32.31 23.76 25.05
CA LEU A 55 31.73 23.98 26.37
C LEU A 55 31.02 25.33 26.36
N GLU A 56 29.78 25.34 26.80
CA GLU A 56 28.99 26.56 26.87
C GLU A 56 29.28 27.29 28.18
N GLU A 57 29.66 28.57 28.07
CA GLU A 57 29.86 29.48 29.21
C GLU A 57 28.97 30.73 29.02
N ASP A 58 28.88 31.58 30.05
CA ASP A 58 28.03 32.78 30.00
C ASP A 58 28.48 33.70 28.86
N GLY A 59 27.61 33.85 27.85
CA GLY A 59 27.85 34.69 26.67
C GLY A 59 28.84 34.14 25.63
N GLN A 60 29.54 33.04 25.89
CA GLN A 60 30.61 32.55 25.00
C GLN A 60 30.63 31.02 24.87
N PHE A 61 31.28 30.54 23.82
CA PHE A 61 31.64 29.13 23.63
C PHE A 61 33.14 28.95 23.83
N LEU A 62 33.52 28.05 24.74
CA LEU A 62 34.89 27.56 24.84
C LEU A 62 35.08 26.39 23.87
N VAL A 63 35.81 26.63 22.79
CA VAL A 63 36.06 25.67 21.71
C VAL A 63 37.43 25.03 21.91
N ARG A 64 37.49 23.70 21.98
CA ARG A 64 38.73 22.93 22.12
C ARG A 64 38.85 21.91 20.99
N CYS A 65 39.91 21.96 20.20
CA CYS A 65 40.14 20.98 19.14
C CYS A 65 40.33 19.57 19.71
N TYR A 66 39.73 18.56 19.07
CA TYR A 66 39.95 17.16 19.45
C TYR A 66 41.37 16.68 19.16
N ALA A 67 41.97 17.14 18.06
CA ALA A 67 43.26 16.66 17.57
C ALA A 67 44.47 17.42 18.14
N ASN A 68 44.28 18.66 18.60
CA ASN A 68 45.35 19.46 19.19
C ASN A 68 44.88 20.15 20.47
N SER A 69 45.39 19.68 21.62
CA SER A 69 45.05 20.23 22.94
C SER A 69 45.45 21.70 23.15
N GLU A 70 46.34 22.24 22.31
CA GLU A 70 46.75 23.64 22.37
C GLU A 70 45.78 24.59 21.64
N HIS A 71 44.90 24.05 20.78
CA HIS A 71 43.89 24.84 20.08
C HIS A 71 42.68 25.02 21.00
N VAL A 72 42.70 26.12 21.75
CA VAL A 72 41.65 26.50 22.68
C VAL A 72 41.31 27.97 22.47
N GLU A 73 40.06 28.28 22.17
CA GLU A 73 39.61 29.65 21.91
C GLU A 73 38.20 29.90 22.44
N TYR A 74 37.93 31.15 22.83
CA TYR A 74 36.61 31.61 23.21
C TYR A 74 35.96 32.31 22.02
N VAL A 75 34.73 31.93 21.71
CA VAL A 75 33.94 32.49 20.61
C VAL A 75 32.70 33.13 21.20
N ASP A 76 32.44 34.39 20.84
CA ASP A 76 31.24 35.08 21.32
C ASP A 76 29.98 34.42 20.73
N LYS A 77 28.96 34.22 21.56
CA LYS A 77 27.68 33.66 21.09
C LYS A 77 27.02 34.56 20.06
N ASN A 78 27.26 35.87 20.10
CA ASN A 78 26.72 36.82 19.13
C ASN A 78 27.25 36.58 17.71
N ASP A 79 28.54 36.24 17.58
CA ASP A 79 29.17 35.94 16.28
C ASP A 79 28.62 34.63 15.65
N ARG A 80 27.90 33.85 16.44
CA ARG A 80 27.29 32.56 16.08
C ARG A 80 25.76 32.60 16.04
N GLN A 81 25.20 33.80 16.06
CA GLN A 81 23.77 33.98 15.85
C GLN A 81 23.42 33.67 14.39
N ARG A 82 22.43 32.82 14.22
CA ARG A 82 21.86 32.44 12.93
C ARG A 82 20.34 32.54 13.02
N TYR A 83 19.71 32.68 11.88
CA TYR A 83 18.29 32.93 11.76
C TYR A 83 17.67 31.89 10.84
N ARG A 84 16.47 31.42 11.17
CA ARG A 84 15.69 30.51 10.32
C ARG A 84 14.20 30.86 10.41
N PRO A 85 13.36 30.32 9.51
CA PRO A 85 11.92 30.49 9.63
C PRO A 85 11.41 29.96 10.96
N ASP A 86 10.57 30.74 11.63
CA ASP A 86 9.75 30.25 12.74
C ASP A 86 8.64 29.37 12.16
N PHE A 87 8.87 28.06 12.12
CA PHE A 87 7.97 27.12 11.47
C PHE A 87 6.59 27.05 12.11
N GLU A 88 6.49 27.27 13.42
CA GLU A 88 5.20 27.29 14.11
C GLU A 88 4.40 28.51 13.66
N ALA A 89 5.01 29.71 13.67
CA ALA A 89 4.37 30.92 13.17
C ALA A 89 3.99 30.82 11.68
N VAL A 90 4.87 30.27 10.85
CA VAL A 90 4.63 30.06 9.42
C VAL A 90 3.46 29.11 9.19
N LEU A 91 3.48 27.92 9.78
CA LEU A 91 2.45 26.90 9.58
C LEU A 91 1.08 27.35 10.11
N ASN A 92 1.05 28.07 11.24
CA ASN A 92 -0.18 28.63 11.77
C ASN A 92 -0.80 29.67 10.84
N ASP A 93 -0.01 30.56 10.25
CA ASP A 93 -0.53 31.55 9.31
C ASP A 93 -0.87 30.95 7.93
N VAL A 94 -0.18 29.87 7.51
CA VAL A 94 -0.59 29.05 6.36
C VAL A 94 -1.96 28.43 6.62
N ALA A 95 -2.14 27.75 7.75
CA ALA A 95 -3.41 27.13 8.13
C ALA A 95 -4.55 28.16 8.17
N ALA A 96 -4.32 29.29 8.85
CA ALA A 96 -5.29 30.38 8.93
C ALA A 96 -5.64 30.96 7.55
N ASN A 97 -4.65 31.14 6.68
CA ASN A 97 -4.88 31.59 5.31
C ASN A 97 -5.74 30.61 4.52
N LEU A 98 -5.61 29.30 4.76
CA LEU A 98 -6.40 28.25 4.13
C LEU A 98 -7.73 28.00 4.84
N SER A 99 -8.05 28.72 5.91
CA SER A 99 -9.25 28.49 6.75
C SER A 99 -9.25 27.14 7.45
N LEU A 100 -8.07 26.69 7.89
CA LEU A 100 -7.86 25.49 8.70
C LEU A 100 -7.43 25.88 10.13
N THR A 101 -7.77 25.03 11.10
CA THR A 101 -7.53 25.32 12.52
C THR A 101 -6.38 24.47 13.05
N PRO A 102 -5.18 25.03 13.32
CA PRO A 102 -4.03 24.26 13.81
C PRO A 102 -4.23 23.78 15.25
N VAL A 103 -3.84 22.53 15.53
CA VAL A 103 -4.03 21.85 16.84
C VAL A 103 -2.72 21.47 17.47
N ASP A 104 -1.83 20.82 16.71
CA ASP A 104 -0.59 20.26 17.23
C ASP A 104 0.56 20.48 16.25
N TYR A 105 1.65 21.05 16.76
CA TYR A 105 2.86 21.32 16.00
C TYR A 105 3.94 20.30 16.38
N THR A 106 4.46 19.59 15.38
CA THR A 106 5.59 18.68 15.56
C THR A 106 6.82 19.26 14.86
N GLY A 107 7.82 19.72 15.62
CA GLY A 107 9.06 20.24 15.07
C GLY A 107 10.29 20.03 15.95
N ASP A 108 11.39 19.62 15.33
CA ASP A 108 12.71 19.54 15.96
C ASP A 108 13.46 20.88 15.91
N ALA A 109 14.53 21.02 16.69
CA ALA A 109 15.38 22.21 16.70
C ALA A 109 16.14 22.47 15.37
N LEU A 110 16.18 21.51 14.45
CA LEU A 110 16.67 21.63 13.06
C LEU A 110 15.91 20.63 12.16
N PRO A 111 14.65 20.91 11.82
CA PRO A 111 13.80 19.94 11.16
C PRO A 111 14.16 19.85 9.66
N ARG A 112 14.07 18.63 9.09
CA ARG A 112 14.10 18.44 7.62
C ARG A 112 12.79 18.88 6.96
N TYR A 113 11.73 18.88 7.75
CA TYR A 113 10.41 19.40 7.43
C TYR A 113 9.68 19.66 8.75
N ALA A 114 8.82 20.67 8.76
CA ALA A 114 7.94 20.96 9.88
C ALA A 114 6.52 20.51 9.55
N LEU A 115 5.75 20.11 10.57
CA LEU A 115 4.39 19.62 10.39
C LEU A 115 3.45 20.21 11.44
N VAL A 116 2.26 20.62 11.01
CA VAL A 116 1.14 20.96 11.90
C VAL A 116 -0.07 20.12 11.52
N ARG A 117 -0.77 19.61 12.53
CA ARG A 117 -2.06 18.93 12.38
C ARG A 117 -3.20 19.92 12.59
N THR A 118 -4.28 19.77 11.85
CA THR A 118 -5.47 20.64 11.94
C THR A 118 -6.69 19.91 12.52
N GLU A 119 -7.69 20.65 13.03
CA GLU A 119 -8.96 20.09 13.53
C GLU A 119 -9.74 19.37 12.43
N GLU A 120 -9.56 19.81 11.19
CA GLU A 120 -10.16 19.25 9.99
C GLU A 120 -9.50 17.92 9.54
N ASN A 121 -8.56 17.40 10.33
CA ASN A 121 -7.75 16.20 10.04
C ASN A 121 -6.96 16.31 8.74
N ILE A 122 -6.46 17.52 8.45
CA ILE A 122 -5.46 17.75 7.39
C ILE A 122 -4.13 18.06 8.05
N ASP A 123 -3.09 17.31 7.69
CA ASP A 123 -1.71 17.65 8.04
C ASP A 123 -1.17 18.69 7.05
N ILE A 124 -0.42 19.68 7.53
CA ILE A 124 0.32 20.63 6.67
C ILE A 124 1.80 20.44 6.94
N ALA A 125 2.54 20.01 5.93
CA ALA A 125 3.98 19.79 5.99
C ALA A 125 4.71 20.83 5.15
N VAL A 126 5.74 21.49 5.71
CA VAL A 126 6.64 22.40 4.98
C VAL A 126 8.05 21.81 4.97
N LEU A 127 8.61 21.58 3.78
CA LEU A 127 9.98 21.08 3.62
C LEU A 127 11.01 22.18 3.95
N TYR A 128 12.08 21.82 4.68
CA TYR A 128 13.18 22.74 5.01
C TYR A 128 14.52 22.02 5.12
N GLY A 129 15.52 22.46 4.35
CA GLY A 129 16.89 21.94 4.46
C GLY A 129 17.07 20.43 4.37
N PRO A 130 16.40 19.71 3.46
CA PRO A 130 16.55 18.26 3.41
C PRO A 130 17.93 17.89 2.83
N ASN A 131 18.83 17.38 3.68
CA ASN A 131 20.11 16.77 3.25
C ASN A 131 19.91 15.73 2.12
N ASP A 132 18.74 15.08 2.10
CA ASP A 132 18.24 14.26 0.99
C ASP A 132 16.77 14.61 0.74
N TYR A 133 16.52 15.41 -0.29
CA TYR A 133 15.19 15.91 -0.68
C TYR A 133 14.22 14.76 -0.98
N LYS A 134 14.65 13.76 -1.77
CA LYS A 134 13.81 12.61 -2.13
C LYS A 134 13.46 11.77 -0.90
N LYS A 135 14.45 11.48 -0.04
CA LYS A 135 14.19 10.75 1.21
C LYS A 135 13.24 11.49 2.14
N THR A 136 13.37 12.81 2.25
CA THR A 136 12.51 13.61 3.11
C THR A 136 11.06 13.62 2.62
N ILE A 137 10.84 13.71 1.29
CA ILE A 137 9.50 13.54 0.72
C ILE A 137 8.95 12.15 1.04
N LYS A 138 9.74 11.09 0.85
CA LYS A 138 9.34 9.72 1.19
C LYS A 138 8.90 9.58 2.64
N ASP A 139 9.66 10.16 3.58
CA ASP A 139 9.32 10.16 5.01
C ASP A 139 7.94 10.82 5.25
N VAL A 140 7.64 11.93 4.58
CA VAL A 140 6.34 12.61 4.69
C VAL A 140 5.21 11.79 4.05
N LEU A 141 5.42 11.26 2.85
CA LEU A 141 4.41 10.43 2.16
C LEU A 141 4.10 9.16 2.96
N GLN A 142 5.13 8.48 3.48
CA GLN A 142 4.97 7.31 4.31
C GLN A 142 4.16 7.61 5.58
N ARG A 143 4.49 8.70 6.29
CA ARG A 143 3.71 9.13 7.46
C ARG A 143 2.25 9.41 7.11
N THR A 144 2.01 10.07 5.99
CA THR A 144 0.66 10.39 5.48
C THR A 144 -0.15 9.11 5.24
N ILE A 145 0.47 8.10 4.62
CA ILE A 145 -0.16 6.79 4.38
C ILE A 145 -0.41 6.04 5.70
N GLU A 146 0.56 6.02 6.60
CA GLU A 146 0.48 5.32 7.89
C GLU A 146 -0.63 5.88 8.79
N ASN A 147 -0.74 7.20 8.86
CA ASN A 147 -1.80 7.88 9.60
C ASN A 147 -3.14 7.84 8.85
N GLY A 148 -3.08 7.76 7.52
CA GLY A 148 -4.24 7.80 6.63
C GLY A 148 -5.00 9.12 6.68
N GLU A 149 -4.35 10.20 7.11
CA GLU A 149 -4.90 11.55 7.14
C GLU A 149 -4.38 12.34 5.92
N PRO A 150 -5.22 13.13 5.24
CA PRO A 150 -4.77 13.95 4.13
C PRO A 150 -3.66 14.92 4.55
N CYS A 151 -2.66 15.10 3.69
CA CYS A 151 -1.52 15.97 3.93
C CYS A 151 -1.31 16.95 2.77
N LEU A 152 -1.18 18.23 3.11
CA LEU A 152 -0.72 19.30 2.24
C LEU A 152 0.81 19.45 2.37
N LEU A 153 1.54 19.02 1.35
CA LEU A 153 3.00 19.11 1.28
C LEU A 153 3.45 20.37 0.53
N LEU A 154 4.02 21.32 1.26
CA LEU A 154 4.56 22.57 0.75
C LEU A 154 6.07 22.46 0.55
N THR A 155 6.51 22.70 -0.69
CA THR A 155 7.93 22.73 -1.04
C THR A 155 8.43 24.15 -1.32
N PRO A 156 9.65 24.53 -0.90
CA PRO A 156 10.25 25.79 -1.32
C PRO A 156 10.61 25.83 -2.82
N ARG A 157 10.67 24.66 -3.48
CA ARG A 157 10.97 24.57 -4.92
C ARG A 157 9.81 25.08 -5.77
N GLY A 158 10.12 25.69 -6.90
CA GLY A 158 9.12 26.18 -7.85
C GLY A 158 8.40 25.07 -8.63
N GLU A 159 8.98 23.87 -8.69
CA GLU A 159 8.46 22.70 -9.41
C GLU A 159 8.18 21.54 -8.44
N ILE A 160 7.14 20.75 -8.76
CA ILE A 160 6.72 19.59 -7.97
C ILE A 160 6.84 18.26 -8.71
N SER A 161 7.39 18.24 -9.92
CA SER A 161 7.49 17.04 -10.77
C SER A 161 8.11 15.85 -10.03
N ASP A 162 9.21 16.09 -9.31
CA ASP A 162 9.91 15.07 -8.53
C ASP A 162 9.05 14.52 -7.37
N ILE A 163 8.16 15.35 -6.82
CA ILE A 163 7.23 14.94 -5.76
C ILE A 163 6.11 14.10 -6.36
N VAL A 164 5.55 14.54 -7.49
CA VAL A 164 4.47 13.83 -8.19
C VAL A 164 4.94 12.45 -8.67
N GLU A 165 6.16 12.34 -9.19
CA GLU A 165 6.78 11.05 -9.55
C GLU A 165 6.92 10.12 -8.34
N LEU A 166 7.26 10.67 -7.17
CA LEU A 166 7.28 9.88 -5.93
C LEU A 166 5.86 9.50 -5.49
N GLN A 167 4.91 10.43 -5.53
CA GLN A 167 3.51 10.18 -5.18
C GLN A 167 2.88 9.08 -6.04
N SER A 168 3.21 9.01 -7.33
CA SER A 168 2.75 7.93 -8.21
C SER A 168 3.32 6.58 -7.80
N VAL A 169 4.61 6.51 -7.40
CA VAL A 169 5.23 5.27 -6.90
C VAL A 169 4.58 4.77 -5.61
N TYR A 170 4.19 5.69 -4.72
CA TYR A 170 3.56 5.35 -3.44
C TYR A 170 2.03 5.19 -3.53
N GLY A 171 1.42 5.47 -4.69
CA GLY A 171 -0.03 5.36 -4.88
C GLY A 171 -0.84 6.24 -3.93
N THR A 172 -0.35 7.43 -3.57
CA THR A 172 -0.94 8.25 -2.49
C THR A 172 -2.32 8.82 -2.82
N GLY A 173 -2.74 8.80 -4.09
CA GLY A 173 -4.05 9.31 -4.51
C GLY A 173 -4.32 10.73 -4.00
N TYR A 174 -5.46 10.91 -3.33
CA TYR A 174 -5.86 12.18 -2.72
C TYR A 174 -5.27 12.43 -1.33
N LEU A 175 -4.55 11.46 -0.74
CA LEU A 175 -4.03 11.56 0.62
C LEU A 175 -2.85 12.52 0.74
N ALA A 176 -2.04 12.70 -0.31
CA ALA A 176 -0.93 13.65 -0.29
C ALA A 176 -1.07 14.63 -1.45
N TYR A 177 -1.24 15.91 -1.14
CA TYR A 177 -1.32 16.97 -2.14
C TYR A 177 -0.08 17.86 -2.03
N ALA A 178 0.72 17.92 -3.10
CA ALA A 178 1.98 18.67 -3.11
C ALA A 178 1.86 19.96 -3.91
N MET A 179 2.44 21.05 -3.40
CA MET A 179 2.49 22.32 -4.12
C MET A 179 3.69 23.20 -3.73
N PRO A 180 4.13 24.09 -4.63
CA PRO A 180 5.11 25.12 -4.29
C PRO A 180 4.57 26.06 -3.20
N PHE A 181 5.40 26.45 -2.24
CA PHE A 181 5.03 27.34 -1.15
C PHE A 181 4.48 28.68 -1.66
N GLN A 182 5.03 29.20 -2.75
CA GLN A 182 4.58 30.44 -3.41
C GLN A 182 3.09 30.43 -3.77
N GLN A 183 2.54 29.25 -4.04
CA GLN A 183 1.15 29.14 -4.44
C GLN A 183 0.19 29.34 -3.27
N VAL A 184 0.62 29.31 -1.99
CA VAL A 184 -0.21 29.60 -0.81
C VAL A 184 -0.93 30.97 -0.92
N ALA A 185 -0.38 31.92 -1.68
CA ALA A 185 -1.04 33.20 -1.97
C ALA A 185 -2.32 33.07 -2.84
N SER A 186 -2.49 31.96 -3.56
CA SER A 186 -3.62 31.67 -4.46
C SER A 186 -4.73 30.90 -3.72
N THR A 187 -5.29 31.54 -2.69
CA THR A 187 -6.11 30.90 -1.66
C THR A 187 -7.33 30.14 -2.19
N THR A 188 -8.04 30.68 -3.18
CA THR A 188 -9.33 30.13 -3.65
C THR A 188 -9.20 28.72 -4.25
N GLN A 189 -8.23 28.52 -5.14
CA GLN A 189 -8.06 27.23 -5.82
C GLN A 189 -7.60 26.12 -4.85
N ILE A 190 -6.77 26.49 -3.89
CA ILE A 190 -6.28 25.55 -2.88
C ILE A 190 -7.41 25.16 -1.94
N GLN A 191 -8.22 26.13 -1.50
CA GLN A 191 -9.36 25.87 -0.64
C GLN A 191 -10.37 24.93 -1.29
N GLU A 192 -10.71 25.14 -2.56
CA GLU A 192 -11.58 24.22 -3.32
C GLU A 192 -11.00 22.81 -3.40
N THR A 193 -9.69 22.71 -3.60
CA THR A 193 -8.99 21.41 -3.69
C THR A 193 -8.94 20.69 -2.35
N LEU A 194 -8.59 21.40 -1.27
CA LEU A 194 -8.57 20.86 0.09
C LEU A 194 -9.97 20.46 0.55
N GLN A 195 -11.00 21.26 0.25
CA GLN A 195 -12.38 20.91 0.54
C GLN A 195 -12.79 19.62 -0.18
N THR A 196 -12.44 19.47 -1.46
CA THR A 196 -12.69 18.24 -2.21
C THR A 196 -11.98 17.03 -1.57
N ILE A 197 -10.73 17.20 -1.13
CA ILE A 197 -9.97 16.15 -0.44
C ILE A 197 -10.63 15.74 0.88
N VAL A 198 -11.10 16.70 1.68
CA VAL A 198 -11.83 16.44 2.93
C VAL A 198 -13.14 15.71 2.66
N GLU A 199 -13.91 16.14 1.66
CA GLU A 199 -15.17 15.50 1.27
C GLU A 199 -14.94 14.07 0.78
N LEU A 200 -13.92 13.83 -0.04
CA LEU A 200 -13.53 12.50 -0.49
C LEU A 200 -13.05 11.62 0.66
N HIS A 201 -12.26 12.18 1.57
CA HIS A 201 -11.78 11.45 2.74
C HIS A 201 -12.95 11.07 3.67
N ALA A 202 -13.86 11.99 3.95
CA ALA A 202 -15.05 11.76 4.75
C ALA A 202 -15.99 10.73 4.10
N LEU A 203 -16.19 10.81 2.78
CA LEU A 203 -16.97 9.82 2.03
C LEU A 203 -16.31 8.44 2.11
N ASN A 204 -14.99 8.36 1.96
CA ASN A 204 -14.27 7.09 2.07
C ASN A 204 -14.35 6.52 3.49
N GLN A 205 -14.16 7.36 4.53
CA GLN A 205 -14.38 6.93 5.92
C GLN A 205 -15.80 6.46 6.15
N GLN A 206 -16.80 7.16 5.62
CA GLN A 206 -18.20 6.77 5.76
C GLN A 206 -18.46 5.42 5.09
N VAL A 207 -17.98 5.21 3.86
CA VAL A 207 -18.09 3.92 3.17
C VAL A 207 -17.39 2.81 3.96
N ILE A 208 -16.20 3.09 4.49
CA ILE A 208 -15.43 2.15 5.31
C ILE A 208 -16.18 1.83 6.62
N THR A 209 -16.70 2.82 7.32
CA THR A 209 -17.46 2.64 8.57
C THR A 209 -18.77 1.91 8.32
N ASP A 210 -19.48 2.25 7.23
CA ASP A 210 -20.73 1.60 6.82
C ASP A 210 -20.49 0.14 6.40
N ARG A 211 -19.29 -0.20 5.92
CA ARG A 211 -18.95 -1.53 5.38
C ARG A 211 -18.20 -2.44 6.37
N PHE A 212 -17.36 -1.87 7.25
CA PHE A 212 -16.42 -2.62 8.10
C PHE A 212 -16.50 -2.23 9.59
N GLY A 213 -17.37 -1.27 9.97
CA GLY A 213 -17.52 -0.79 11.34
C GLY A 213 -16.51 0.29 11.76
N GLU A 214 -16.58 0.73 13.02
CA GLU A 214 -15.82 1.89 13.54
C GLU A 214 -14.34 1.61 13.90
N ASP A 215 -13.79 0.39 13.74
CA ASP A 215 -12.43 0.09 14.19
C ASP A 215 -11.36 0.53 13.17
N PRO A 216 -10.61 1.63 13.42
CA PRO A 216 -9.60 2.15 12.51
C PRO A 216 -8.36 1.24 12.45
N ASN A 217 -8.24 0.28 13.37
CA ASN A 217 -7.19 -0.74 13.36
C ASN A 217 -7.55 -1.98 12.53
N ASP A 218 -8.76 -2.05 11.97
CA ASP A 218 -9.13 -3.17 11.13
C ASP A 218 -8.26 -3.23 9.88
N PHE A 219 -7.75 -4.42 9.58
CA PHE A 219 -6.82 -4.65 8.49
C PHE A 219 -7.43 -4.20 7.14
N THR A 220 -8.74 -4.38 6.98
CA THR A 220 -9.51 -4.01 5.78
C THR A 220 -9.43 -2.51 5.49
N VAL A 221 -9.48 -1.68 6.54
CA VAL A 221 -9.32 -0.21 6.45
C VAL A 221 -7.92 0.16 5.95
N LYS A 222 -6.88 -0.53 6.44
CA LYS A 222 -5.48 -0.28 6.05
C LYS A 222 -5.18 -0.80 4.65
N ALA A 223 -5.76 -1.94 4.29
CA ALA A 223 -5.65 -2.55 2.98
C ALA A 223 -6.34 -1.73 1.88
N ASP A 224 -7.50 -1.13 2.15
CA ASP A 224 -8.18 -0.22 1.21
C ASP A 224 -7.40 1.09 1.02
N ARG A 225 -6.76 1.61 2.08
CA ARG A 225 -5.95 2.83 2.01
C ARG A 225 -4.59 2.63 1.34
N ASN A 226 -4.00 1.44 1.49
CA ASN A 226 -2.74 1.06 0.86
C ASN A 226 -2.78 -0.41 0.45
N PRO A 227 -3.12 -0.71 -0.80
CA PRO A 227 -3.16 -2.09 -1.29
C PRO A 227 -1.81 -2.84 -1.18
N SER A 228 -0.68 -2.14 -1.13
CA SER A 228 0.64 -2.76 -0.91
C SER A 228 0.78 -3.36 0.50
N TYR A 229 -0.07 -2.94 1.45
CA TYR A 229 -0.17 -3.55 2.76
C TYR A 229 -0.71 -4.99 2.67
N ILE A 230 -1.57 -5.29 1.69
CA ILE A 230 -2.05 -6.66 1.41
C ILE A 230 -0.87 -7.55 1.04
N LEU A 231 0.06 -7.08 0.19
CA LEU A 231 1.27 -7.84 -0.19
C LEU A 231 2.16 -8.12 1.03
N SER A 232 2.35 -7.10 1.86
CA SER A 232 3.16 -7.20 3.08
C SER A 232 2.60 -8.25 4.02
N GLU A 233 1.28 -8.26 4.20
CA GLU A 233 0.58 -9.17 5.10
C GLU A 233 0.50 -10.60 4.54
N LEU A 234 0.25 -10.78 3.24
CA LEU A 234 0.34 -12.07 2.55
C LEU A 234 1.76 -12.68 2.66
N SER A 235 2.80 -11.85 2.53
CA SER A 235 4.20 -12.26 2.69
C SER A 235 4.54 -12.63 4.14
N GLN A 236 4.19 -11.77 5.09
CA GLN A 236 4.46 -11.98 6.51
C GLN A 236 3.67 -13.15 7.10
N LEU A 237 2.47 -13.45 6.59
CA LEU A 237 1.67 -14.60 7.00
C LEU A 237 2.48 -15.91 6.96
N LYS A 238 3.34 -16.12 5.96
CA LYS A 238 4.17 -17.34 5.88
C LYS A 238 5.24 -17.38 6.96
N ILE A 239 5.90 -16.25 7.22
CA ILE A 239 6.97 -16.13 8.22
C ILE A 239 6.41 -16.32 9.63
N LEU A 240 5.32 -15.63 9.93
CA LEU A 240 4.64 -15.74 11.22
C LEU A 240 4.08 -17.16 11.44
N ARG A 241 3.63 -17.86 10.37
CA ARG A 241 3.21 -19.27 10.45
C ARG A 241 4.37 -20.25 10.54
N SER A 242 5.50 -20.02 9.85
CA SER A 242 6.67 -20.89 9.97
C SER A 242 7.24 -20.87 11.38
N ASN A 243 7.16 -19.70 12.03
CA ASN A 243 7.63 -19.47 13.40
C ASN A 243 6.60 -19.85 14.48
N GLY A 244 5.37 -20.17 14.11
CA GLY A 244 4.29 -20.53 15.05
C GLY A 244 3.76 -19.34 15.86
N GLU A 245 3.99 -18.12 15.40
CA GLU A 245 3.57 -16.87 16.03
C GLU A 245 2.08 -16.58 15.77
N ILE A 246 1.52 -17.12 14.68
CA ILE A 246 0.07 -17.20 14.48
C ILE A 246 -0.43 -18.50 15.10
N ARG A 247 -1.30 -18.40 16.11
CA ARG A 247 -1.91 -19.58 16.76
C ARG A 247 -2.70 -20.37 15.72
N ASN A 248 -2.56 -21.70 15.72
CA ASN A 248 -3.42 -22.59 14.95
C ASN A 248 -4.88 -22.33 15.36
N GLY A 249 -5.68 -21.72 14.49
CA GLY A 249 -7.07 -21.34 14.77
C GLY A 249 -7.37 -19.84 14.65
N ASP A 250 -6.38 -18.98 14.40
CA ASP A 250 -6.64 -17.57 14.07
C ASP A 250 -7.04 -17.45 12.58
N GLY A 251 -8.25 -17.94 12.27
CA GLY A 251 -8.88 -17.95 10.94
C GLY A 251 -9.05 -16.55 10.35
N SER A 252 -9.41 -15.62 11.23
CA SER A 252 -9.83 -14.27 10.90
C SER A 252 -8.81 -13.45 10.08
N ARG A 253 -7.50 -13.65 10.28
CA ARG A 253 -6.49 -12.81 9.61
C ARG A 253 -6.34 -13.14 8.13
N LEU A 254 -6.28 -14.43 7.77
CA LEU A 254 -6.21 -14.81 6.35
C LEU A 254 -7.53 -14.52 5.64
N GLU A 255 -8.65 -14.70 6.34
CA GLU A 255 -9.98 -14.33 5.88
C GLU A 255 -10.03 -12.84 5.49
N LYS A 256 -9.73 -11.94 6.43
CA LYS A 256 -9.69 -10.48 6.19
C LYS A 256 -8.70 -10.07 5.10
N ILE A 257 -7.51 -10.67 5.07
CA ILE A 257 -6.53 -10.42 4.01
C ILE A 257 -7.06 -10.84 2.64
N SER A 258 -7.74 -11.99 2.59
CA SER A 258 -8.29 -12.51 1.34
C SER A 258 -9.51 -11.72 0.90
N GLU A 259 -10.34 -11.28 1.83
CA GLU A 259 -11.48 -10.41 1.58
C GLU A 259 -11.05 -9.10 0.93
N ALA A 260 -10.09 -8.41 1.55
CA ALA A 260 -9.53 -7.18 1.00
C ALA A 260 -8.85 -7.42 -0.36
N ALA A 261 -8.03 -8.46 -0.50
CA ALA A 261 -7.37 -8.75 -1.78
C ALA A 261 -8.39 -8.97 -2.92
N PHE A 262 -9.46 -9.74 -2.68
CA PHE A 262 -10.49 -9.95 -3.69
C PHE A 262 -11.35 -8.71 -3.94
N SER A 263 -11.57 -7.82 -2.97
CA SER A 263 -12.29 -6.55 -3.19
C SER A 263 -11.53 -5.58 -4.09
N HIS A 264 -10.19 -5.65 -4.11
CA HIS A 264 -9.36 -4.90 -5.05
C HIS A 264 -9.36 -5.50 -6.46
N LEU A 265 -9.47 -6.83 -6.58
CA LEU A 265 -9.42 -7.52 -7.88
C LEU A 265 -10.77 -7.59 -8.59
N PHE A 266 -11.87 -7.72 -7.85
CA PHE A 266 -13.19 -8.07 -8.36
C PHE A 266 -14.31 -7.31 -7.64
N SER A 267 -15.49 -7.25 -8.28
CA SER A 267 -16.68 -6.68 -7.66
C SER A 267 -17.26 -7.65 -6.63
N VAL A 268 -17.11 -7.31 -5.34
CA VAL A 268 -17.64 -8.08 -4.19
C VAL A 268 -19.11 -7.70 -3.94
N GLN A 269 -19.97 -8.68 -3.63
CA GLN A 269 -21.38 -8.43 -3.34
C GLN A 269 -21.55 -7.86 -1.91
N PRO A 270 -22.25 -6.72 -1.71
CA PRO A 270 -22.46 -6.15 -0.38
C PRO A 270 -23.29 -7.07 0.53
N GLY A 271 -22.86 -7.26 1.78
CA GLY A 271 -23.65 -7.93 2.85
C GLY A 271 -23.35 -9.41 3.12
N PHE A 272 -22.28 -9.98 2.55
CA PHE A 272 -21.79 -11.33 2.85
C PHE A 272 -20.35 -11.28 3.38
N GLY A 273 -20.10 -11.85 4.57
CA GLY A 273 -18.76 -11.96 5.16
C GLY A 273 -18.79 -11.88 6.70
N GLY A 274 -18.13 -12.84 7.35
CA GLY A 274 -17.88 -12.84 8.80
C GLY A 274 -18.87 -13.64 9.67
N GLU A 275 -18.35 -14.17 10.79
CA GLU A 275 -19.11 -14.88 11.85
C GLU A 275 -20.15 -14.01 12.60
N ASP A 276 -20.39 -12.76 12.17
CA ASP A 276 -21.26 -11.80 12.87
C ASP A 276 -22.76 -12.04 12.62
N SER A 277 -23.11 -12.88 11.65
CA SER A 277 -24.48 -13.38 11.42
C SER A 277 -24.77 -14.57 12.35
N VAL A 278 -25.23 -14.30 13.58
CA VAL A 278 -25.63 -15.34 14.55
C VAL A 278 -26.68 -16.27 13.94
N GLY A 279 -26.25 -17.46 13.50
CA GLY A 279 -27.11 -18.58 13.10
C GLY A 279 -27.10 -18.95 11.60
N GLU A 280 -26.36 -18.23 10.75
CA GLU A 280 -26.28 -18.54 9.31
C GLU A 280 -24.87 -19.01 8.90
N ILE A 281 -24.80 -20.04 8.05
CA ILE A 281 -23.54 -20.57 7.51
C ILE A 281 -23.23 -19.78 6.22
N GLU A 282 -22.37 -18.77 6.31
CA GLU A 282 -22.01 -17.86 5.21
C GLU A 282 -20.55 -18.03 4.76
N PRO A 283 -20.24 -17.96 3.45
CA PRO A 283 -18.86 -18.04 2.95
C PRO A 283 -18.04 -16.81 3.34
N ASP A 284 -16.71 -16.96 3.37
CA ASP A 284 -15.79 -15.90 3.78
C ASP A 284 -15.84 -14.70 2.82
N ASN A 285 -16.03 -14.95 1.51
CA ASN A 285 -16.21 -13.89 0.52
C ASN A 285 -17.05 -14.38 -0.68
N LEU A 286 -17.74 -13.46 -1.34
CA LEU A 286 -18.52 -13.69 -2.56
C LEU A 286 -18.27 -12.57 -3.57
N PHE A 287 -17.73 -12.90 -4.74
CA PHE A 287 -17.40 -11.91 -5.78
C PHE A 287 -17.80 -12.35 -7.18
N TYR A 288 -17.97 -11.37 -8.08
CA TYR A 288 -18.19 -11.62 -9.49
C TYR A 288 -16.97 -11.24 -10.33
N ILE A 289 -16.61 -12.15 -11.23
CA ILE A 289 -15.72 -11.84 -12.35
C ILE A 289 -16.60 -11.65 -13.58
N GLN A 290 -16.71 -10.40 -14.05
CA GLN A 290 -17.39 -10.04 -15.30
C GLN A 290 -16.34 -9.58 -16.32
N GLU A 291 -16.49 -10.01 -17.57
CA GLU A 291 -15.70 -9.47 -18.68
C GLU A 291 -16.41 -8.21 -19.20
N ASP A 292 -15.87 -7.02 -18.90
CA ASP A 292 -16.39 -5.77 -19.47
C ASP A 292 -16.04 -5.69 -20.97
N GLY A 293 -17.08 -5.62 -21.80
CA GLY A 293 -16.98 -5.06 -23.15
C GLY A 293 -16.67 -6.05 -24.26
N SER A 294 -17.70 -6.74 -24.76
CA SER A 294 -17.75 -7.19 -26.15
C SER A 294 -18.58 -6.21 -26.99
N HIS A 295 -17.92 -5.35 -27.75
CA HIS A 295 -18.51 -4.87 -29.00
C HIS A 295 -18.56 -6.05 -29.99
N GLY A 296 -19.55 -6.92 -29.81
CA GLY A 296 -20.05 -7.81 -30.88
C GLY A 296 -19.39 -9.19 -31.03
N MET A 297 -18.56 -9.65 -30.09
CA MET A 297 -18.08 -11.04 -30.03
C MET A 297 -18.22 -11.52 -28.58
N ILE A 298 -19.32 -12.21 -28.23
CA ILE A 298 -19.50 -12.88 -26.92
C ILE A 298 -18.44 -13.97 -26.82
N GLU A 299 -17.91 -14.37 -25.64
CA GLU A 299 -17.64 -15.82 -25.41
C GLU A 299 -17.30 -16.36 -23.99
N TYR A 300 -17.42 -15.63 -22.87
CA TYR A 300 -17.23 -16.26 -21.54
C TYR A 300 -18.37 -16.02 -20.54
N GLU A 301 -18.77 -17.08 -19.83
CA GLU A 301 -19.80 -17.05 -18.79
C GLU A 301 -19.28 -16.34 -17.53
N PRO A 302 -20.03 -15.42 -16.90
CA PRO A 302 -19.57 -14.75 -15.68
C PRO A 302 -19.30 -15.77 -14.56
N VAL A 303 -18.26 -15.54 -13.76
CA VAL A 303 -17.92 -16.43 -12.64
C VAL A 303 -18.39 -15.81 -11.33
N LEU A 304 -19.15 -16.58 -10.55
CA LEU A 304 -19.42 -16.30 -9.14
C LEU A 304 -18.40 -17.06 -8.28
N GLY A 305 -17.46 -16.32 -7.68
CA GLY A 305 -16.46 -16.87 -6.77
C GLY A 305 -16.99 -16.95 -5.35
N VAL A 306 -17.06 -18.16 -4.79
CA VAL A 306 -17.40 -18.44 -3.39
C VAL A 306 -16.13 -18.81 -2.67
N VAL A 307 -15.63 -17.94 -1.80
CA VAL A 307 -14.32 -18.11 -1.15
C VAL A 307 -14.48 -18.69 0.24
N ASP A 308 -13.60 -19.63 0.57
CA ASP A 308 -13.36 -20.09 1.93
C ASP A 308 -11.84 -20.17 2.17
N THR A 309 -11.39 -19.57 3.27
CA THR A 309 -9.97 -19.46 3.61
C THR A 309 -9.56 -20.53 4.61
N LYS A 310 -8.42 -21.18 4.34
CA LYS A 310 -7.87 -22.21 5.24
C LYS A 310 -6.63 -21.69 5.95
N SER A 311 -6.82 -21.27 7.19
CA SER A 311 -5.78 -20.67 8.02
C SER A 311 -4.74 -21.64 8.60
N GLY A 312 -4.92 -22.96 8.44
CA GLY A 312 -3.94 -23.95 8.88
C GLY A 312 -2.58 -23.83 8.17
N LYS A 313 -1.48 -24.18 8.86
CA LYS A 313 -0.12 -24.25 8.26
C LYS A 313 -0.06 -25.15 7.03
N VAL A 314 -0.91 -26.17 7.01
CA VAL A 314 -1.18 -27.03 5.87
C VAL A 314 -2.69 -27.24 5.85
N ALA A 315 -3.34 -27.01 4.70
CA ALA A 315 -4.76 -27.26 4.55
C ALA A 315 -5.02 -28.74 4.82
N ASN A 316 -5.82 -29.03 5.85
CA ASN A 316 -6.10 -30.41 6.27
C ASN A 316 -7.45 -30.85 5.70
N PHE A 317 -7.56 -30.80 4.36
CA PHE A 317 -8.81 -31.16 3.69
C PHE A 317 -9.26 -32.60 4.02
N GLY A 318 -8.33 -33.49 4.39
CA GLY A 318 -8.64 -34.87 4.76
C GLY A 318 -9.54 -35.05 5.97
N GLN A 319 -9.58 -34.08 6.90
CA GLN A 319 -10.46 -34.12 8.08
C GLN A 319 -11.70 -33.25 7.95
N GLU A 320 -11.78 -32.48 6.86
CA GLU A 320 -12.86 -31.56 6.62
C GLU A 320 -14.14 -32.29 6.22
N LYS A 321 -15.24 -31.89 6.84
CA LYS A 321 -16.58 -32.41 6.53
C LYS A 321 -17.12 -31.64 5.34
N VAL A 322 -17.50 -32.38 4.30
CA VAL A 322 -18.16 -31.84 3.10
C VAL A 322 -19.63 -31.56 3.40
N ASP A 323 -20.30 -32.48 4.08
CA ASP A 323 -21.72 -32.36 4.45
C ASP A 323 -21.94 -31.25 5.49
N GLY A 324 -22.94 -30.39 5.24
CA GLY A 324 -23.26 -29.23 6.06
C GLY A 324 -22.71 -27.93 5.47
N LYS A 325 -21.52 -27.50 5.91
CA LYS A 325 -20.95 -26.17 5.61
C LYS A 325 -20.81 -25.89 4.10
N HIS A 326 -20.04 -26.72 3.41
CA HIS A 326 -19.67 -26.51 2.00
C HIS A 326 -20.83 -26.79 1.04
N GLU A 327 -21.68 -27.76 1.39
CA GLU A 327 -22.92 -28.02 0.65
C GLU A 327 -23.86 -26.80 0.72
N GLU A 328 -23.99 -26.17 1.89
CA GLU A 328 -24.83 -24.99 2.07
C GLU A 328 -24.27 -23.77 1.32
N TYR A 329 -22.96 -23.56 1.32
CA TYR A 329 -22.31 -22.50 0.54
C TYR A 329 -22.65 -22.55 -0.94
N VAL A 330 -22.45 -23.72 -1.56
CA VAL A 330 -22.69 -23.88 -2.99
C VAL A 330 -24.18 -23.83 -3.32
N LYS A 331 -25.05 -24.36 -2.44
CA LYS A 331 -26.51 -24.22 -2.60
C LYS A 331 -26.98 -22.77 -2.50
N ARG A 332 -26.44 -21.99 -1.55
CA ARG A 332 -26.75 -20.56 -1.42
C ARG A 332 -26.23 -19.78 -2.62
N ALA A 333 -25.02 -20.06 -3.09
CA ALA A 333 -24.45 -19.42 -4.27
C ALA A 333 -25.33 -19.58 -5.52
N ARG A 334 -25.99 -20.73 -5.71
CA ARG A 334 -27.00 -20.93 -6.79
C ARG A 334 -28.18 -19.97 -6.73
N SER A 335 -28.57 -19.52 -5.53
CA SER A 335 -29.66 -18.56 -5.37
C SER A 335 -29.25 -17.13 -5.71
N TYR A 336 -27.94 -16.85 -5.67
CA TYR A 336 -27.35 -15.56 -6.00
C TYR A 336 -26.83 -15.51 -7.45
N SER A 337 -26.48 -16.64 -8.06
CA SER A 337 -26.02 -16.67 -9.44
C SER A 337 -27.09 -16.13 -10.40
N PHE A 338 -26.70 -15.22 -11.29
CA PHE A 338 -27.53 -14.88 -12.45
C PHE A 338 -27.67 -16.13 -13.33
N GLN A 339 -28.74 -16.23 -14.13
CA GLN A 339 -29.20 -17.45 -14.83
C GLN A 339 -28.20 -18.14 -15.80
N SER A 340 -26.92 -17.79 -15.81
CA SER A 340 -25.87 -18.36 -16.66
C SER A 340 -24.45 -18.17 -16.08
N ALA A 341 -24.30 -17.98 -14.77
CA ALA A 341 -22.99 -17.79 -14.14
C ALA A 341 -22.42 -19.11 -13.63
N ALA A 342 -21.18 -19.43 -14.03
CA ALA A 342 -20.46 -20.57 -13.48
C ALA A 342 -20.04 -20.27 -12.03
N ILE A 343 -20.02 -21.29 -11.18
CA ILE A 343 -19.75 -21.11 -9.74
C ILE A 343 -18.39 -21.74 -9.40
N ALA A 344 -17.43 -20.89 -9.06
CA ALA A 344 -16.11 -21.28 -8.59
C ALA A 344 -16.12 -21.36 -7.06
N HIS A 345 -15.95 -22.56 -6.50
CA HIS A 345 -15.72 -22.75 -5.07
C HIS A 345 -14.22 -22.67 -4.78
N ILE A 346 -13.79 -21.53 -4.25
CA ILE A 346 -12.39 -21.12 -4.15
C ILE A 346 -11.87 -21.33 -2.73
N PHE A 347 -10.78 -22.09 -2.61
CA PHE A 347 -10.06 -22.29 -1.37
C PHE A 347 -8.74 -21.54 -1.38
N VAL A 348 -8.58 -20.54 -0.51
CA VAL A 348 -7.29 -19.86 -0.31
C VAL A 348 -6.48 -20.61 0.75
N VAL A 349 -5.35 -21.18 0.35
CA VAL A 349 -4.56 -22.10 1.19
C VAL A 349 -3.08 -21.72 1.23
N ALA A 350 -2.43 -21.83 2.38
CA ALA A 350 -0.99 -21.61 2.46
C ALA A 350 -0.18 -22.74 1.80
N ASN A 351 -0.58 -23.99 2.02
CA ASN A 351 0.03 -25.17 1.41
C ASN A 351 -0.93 -26.37 1.51
N VAL A 352 -0.79 -27.37 0.64
CA VAL A 352 -1.59 -28.60 0.64
C VAL A 352 -0.69 -29.81 0.89
N ARG A 353 -1.11 -30.72 1.79
CA ARG A 353 -0.33 -31.95 2.07
C ARG A 353 -0.67 -33.05 1.09
N GLY A 354 0.34 -33.79 0.61
CA GLY A 354 0.11 -35.03 -0.14
C GLY A 354 -0.75 -34.75 -1.37
N LYS A 355 -1.85 -35.48 -1.59
CA LYS A 355 -2.88 -35.27 -2.62
C LYS A 355 -4.26 -34.90 -2.02
N GLN A 356 -4.27 -34.11 -0.95
CA GLN A 356 -5.49 -33.93 -0.13
C GLN A 356 -6.61 -33.15 -0.83
N GLU A 357 -6.27 -32.21 -1.71
CA GLU A 357 -7.22 -31.47 -2.53
C GLU A 357 -7.96 -32.38 -3.54
N ILE A 358 -7.27 -33.36 -4.13
CA ILE A 358 -7.90 -34.36 -5.01
C ILE A 358 -8.94 -35.17 -4.23
N LYS A 359 -8.55 -35.69 -3.05
CA LYS A 359 -9.45 -36.46 -2.19
C LYS A 359 -10.65 -35.64 -1.69
N PHE A 360 -10.45 -34.34 -1.52
CA PHE A 360 -11.51 -33.43 -1.10
C PHE A 360 -12.46 -33.13 -2.25
N TYR A 361 -11.92 -32.81 -3.42
CA TYR A 361 -12.68 -32.63 -4.66
C TYR A 361 -13.54 -33.86 -4.97
N ASP A 362 -12.99 -35.08 -4.90
CA ASP A 362 -13.74 -36.32 -5.16
C ASP A 362 -14.96 -36.51 -4.23
N ARG A 363 -14.89 -35.95 -3.01
CA ARG A 363 -16.04 -35.90 -2.09
C ARG A 363 -17.01 -34.77 -2.44
N MET A 364 -16.49 -33.57 -2.74
CA MET A 364 -17.28 -32.39 -3.09
C MET A 364 -18.02 -32.51 -4.42
N GLN A 365 -17.44 -33.16 -5.45
CA GLN A 365 -18.00 -33.18 -6.81
C GLN A 365 -19.42 -33.77 -6.84
N ARG A 366 -19.77 -34.61 -5.85
CA ARG A 366 -21.11 -35.20 -5.72
C ARG A 366 -22.19 -34.18 -5.38
N HIS A 367 -21.79 -33.01 -4.90
CA HIS A 367 -22.65 -31.88 -4.55
C HIS A 367 -22.56 -30.73 -5.56
N TYR A 368 -21.73 -30.87 -6.59
CA TYR A 368 -21.59 -29.88 -7.66
C TYR A 368 -22.55 -30.20 -8.81
N ASP A 369 -23.19 -29.16 -9.35
CA ASP A 369 -23.88 -29.23 -10.64
C ASP A 369 -22.86 -29.05 -11.78
N GLU A 370 -23.30 -29.15 -13.03
CA GLU A 370 -22.43 -29.12 -14.22
C GLU A 370 -21.64 -27.80 -14.37
N ASP A 371 -22.12 -26.70 -13.81
CA ASP A 371 -21.56 -25.35 -13.82
C ASP A 371 -20.70 -25.03 -12.58
N MET A 372 -20.51 -26.00 -11.68
CA MET A 372 -19.75 -25.83 -10.43
C MET A 372 -18.41 -26.55 -10.48
N TYR A 373 -17.38 -25.88 -9.96
CA TYR A 373 -16.03 -26.42 -9.93
C TYR A 373 -15.26 -25.89 -8.72
N MET A 374 -14.10 -26.49 -8.46
CA MET A 374 -13.25 -26.15 -7.33
C MET A 374 -11.98 -25.47 -7.81
N VAL A 375 -11.61 -24.36 -7.17
CA VAL A 375 -10.33 -23.68 -7.35
C VAL A 375 -9.55 -23.72 -6.05
N VAL A 376 -8.32 -24.20 -6.09
CA VAL A 376 -7.38 -24.16 -4.96
C VAL A 376 -6.33 -23.12 -5.28
N LEU A 377 -6.44 -21.96 -4.65
CA LEU A 377 -5.53 -20.83 -4.84
C LEU A 377 -4.51 -20.82 -3.70
N THR A 378 -3.22 -20.96 -4.01
CA THR A 378 -2.19 -20.85 -2.97
C THR A 378 -1.99 -19.39 -2.57
N VAL A 379 -1.60 -19.13 -1.31
CA VAL A 379 -1.26 -17.77 -0.84
C VAL A 379 -0.16 -17.15 -1.72
N ASP A 380 0.81 -17.94 -2.19
CA ASP A 380 1.87 -17.45 -3.09
C ASP A 380 1.33 -17.08 -4.47
N ALA A 381 0.37 -17.84 -5.00
CA ALA A 381 -0.33 -17.49 -6.24
C ALA A 381 -1.13 -16.20 -6.06
N PHE A 382 -1.83 -16.07 -4.94
CA PHE A 382 -2.62 -14.88 -4.65
C PHE A 382 -1.76 -13.63 -4.48
N LEU A 383 -0.62 -13.76 -3.80
CA LEU A 383 0.40 -12.72 -3.70
C LEU A 383 0.91 -12.30 -5.09
N ALA A 384 1.19 -13.25 -5.98
CA ALA A 384 1.65 -12.96 -7.33
C ALA A 384 0.58 -12.22 -8.18
N ILE A 385 -0.69 -12.63 -8.09
CA ILE A 385 -1.81 -11.94 -8.75
C ILE A 385 -1.94 -10.51 -8.22
N MET A 386 -1.91 -10.32 -6.90
CA MET A 386 -2.00 -8.99 -6.29
C MET A 386 -0.80 -8.11 -6.65
N ALA A 387 0.41 -8.66 -6.68
CA ALA A 387 1.61 -7.91 -7.06
C ALA A 387 1.52 -7.43 -8.51
N ALA A 388 1.05 -8.30 -9.42
CA ALA A 388 0.82 -7.95 -10.81
C ALA A 388 -0.28 -6.87 -10.95
N TYR A 389 -1.38 -6.99 -10.21
CA TYR A 389 -2.47 -6.00 -10.20
C TYR A 389 -1.99 -4.61 -9.78
N LEU A 390 -1.25 -4.53 -8.67
CA LEU A 390 -0.74 -3.26 -8.17
C LEU A 390 0.28 -2.66 -9.11
N SER A 391 1.16 -3.47 -9.68
CA SER A 391 2.08 -2.99 -10.70
C SER A 391 1.35 -2.48 -11.96
N ALA A 392 0.30 -3.18 -12.41
CA ALA A 392 -0.51 -2.76 -13.55
C ALA A 392 -1.15 -1.39 -13.32
N THR A 393 -1.67 -1.20 -12.11
CA THR A 393 -2.34 0.02 -11.69
C THR A 393 -1.36 1.18 -11.51
N LEU A 394 -0.16 0.92 -10.96
CA LEU A 394 0.88 1.93 -10.71
C LEU A 394 1.61 2.37 -11.98
N SER A 395 1.89 1.46 -12.91
CA SER A 395 2.60 1.77 -14.15
C SER A 395 1.69 2.40 -15.22
N ASN A 396 0.36 2.37 -15.05
CA ASN A 396 -0.61 2.84 -16.07
C ASN A 396 -0.47 2.13 -17.45
N GLU A 397 0.25 1.00 -17.48
CA GLU A 397 0.96 0.51 -18.67
C GLU A 397 0.59 -0.91 -19.10
N LEU A 398 -0.26 -1.62 -18.35
CA LEU A 398 -0.78 -2.90 -18.85
C LEU A 398 -1.94 -2.66 -19.81
N SER A 399 -1.56 -2.30 -21.04
CA SER A 399 -2.33 -2.64 -22.24
C SER A 399 -2.22 -4.16 -22.46
N LEU A 400 -2.78 -4.96 -21.54
CA LEU A 400 -3.03 -6.37 -21.80
C LEU A 400 -3.87 -6.42 -23.07
N ASP A 401 -3.36 -7.04 -24.14
CA ASP A 401 -3.98 -7.10 -25.46
C ASP A 401 -5.49 -7.38 -25.33
N GLY A 402 -6.30 -6.30 -25.36
CA GLY A 402 -7.76 -6.35 -25.39
C GLY A 402 -8.59 -6.08 -24.11
N GLY A 403 -8.09 -5.73 -22.92
CA GLY A 403 -9.02 -5.37 -21.82
C GLY A 403 -8.46 -5.34 -20.39
N SER A 404 -9.34 -4.95 -19.43
CA SER A 404 -9.11 -4.85 -17.97
C SER A 404 -8.21 -5.96 -17.38
N PHE A 405 -7.43 -5.66 -16.33
CA PHE A 405 -6.64 -6.66 -15.58
C PHE A 405 -7.45 -7.91 -15.20
N THR A 406 -8.74 -7.73 -14.88
CA THR A 406 -9.71 -8.79 -14.62
C THR A 406 -9.76 -9.83 -15.76
N ARG A 407 -9.68 -9.38 -17.02
CA ARG A 407 -9.61 -10.24 -18.21
C ARG A 407 -8.30 -11.03 -18.27
N GLY A 408 -7.20 -10.41 -17.88
CA GLY A 408 -5.89 -11.03 -17.81
C GLY A 408 -5.83 -12.22 -16.86
N VAL A 409 -6.50 -12.13 -15.71
CA VAL A 409 -6.49 -13.21 -14.69
C VAL A 409 -7.69 -14.15 -14.78
N TYR A 410 -8.69 -13.84 -15.61
CA TYR A 410 -9.90 -14.65 -15.81
C TYR A 410 -9.62 -16.15 -16.05
N PRO A 411 -8.64 -16.55 -16.90
CA PRO A 411 -8.34 -17.96 -17.14
C PRO A 411 -8.00 -18.74 -15.88
N LEU A 412 -7.45 -18.09 -14.84
CA LEU A 412 -7.09 -18.72 -13.57
C LEU A 412 -8.30 -19.11 -12.71
N PHE A 413 -9.47 -18.54 -12.99
CA PHE A 413 -10.68 -18.72 -12.19
C PHE A 413 -11.84 -19.35 -12.97
N HIS A 414 -11.72 -19.56 -14.29
CA HIS A 414 -12.77 -20.15 -15.13
C HIS A 414 -12.37 -21.53 -15.67
N ARG A 415 -13.18 -22.56 -15.36
CA ARG A 415 -12.88 -23.96 -15.70
C ARG A 415 -12.61 -24.17 -17.19
N ASP A 416 -13.53 -23.75 -18.05
CA ASP A 416 -13.45 -24.11 -19.46
C ASP A 416 -12.34 -23.35 -20.17
N THR A 417 -12.04 -22.13 -19.70
CA THR A 417 -10.91 -21.33 -20.21
C THR A 417 -9.59 -21.94 -19.75
N PHE A 418 -9.44 -22.27 -18.47
CA PHE A 418 -8.25 -22.92 -17.90
C PHE A 418 -7.91 -24.24 -18.61
N ASN A 419 -8.93 -24.99 -19.05
CA ASN A 419 -8.79 -26.27 -19.75
C ASN A 419 -8.79 -26.17 -21.28
N SER A 420 -8.95 -24.97 -21.84
CA SER A 420 -9.02 -24.78 -23.30
C SER A 420 -7.67 -25.00 -23.96
N ALA A 421 -7.67 -25.22 -25.28
CA ALA A 421 -6.45 -25.40 -26.07
C ALA A 421 -5.52 -24.17 -26.01
N GLU A 422 -6.07 -22.96 -25.84
CA GLU A 422 -5.29 -21.72 -25.73
C GLU A 422 -4.52 -21.65 -24.40
N TYR A 423 -5.10 -22.15 -23.31
CA TYR A 423 -4.51 -22.08 -21.97
C TYR A 423 -4.03 -23.43 -21.44
N GLN A 424 -3.86 -24.43 -22.31
CA GLN A 424 -3.48 -25.80 -21.92
C GLN A 424 -2.17 -25.84 -21.10
N TYR A 425 -1.25 -24.91 -21.38
CA TYR A 425 0.01 -24.77 -20.65
C TYR A 425 -0.18 -24.51 -19.15
N LEU A 426 -1.30 -23.93 -18.71
CA LEU A 426 -1.59 -23.72 -17.28
C LEU A 426 -1.65 -25.04 -16.50
N ARG A 427 -2.01 -26.14 -17.17
CA ARG A 427 -2.06 -27.48 -16.57
C ARG A 427 -0.71 -28.17 -16.50
N GLU A 428 0.27 -27.71 -17.27
CA GLU A 428 1.63 -28.27 -17.25
C GLU A 428 2.35 -27.92 -15.94
N TYR A 429 1.95 -26.83 -15.28
CA TYR A 429 2.48 -26.41 -14.00
C TYR A 429 1.69 -27.04 -12.85
N THR A 430 2.06 -28.26 -12.48
CA THR A 430 1.51 -28.91 -11.28
C THR A 430 2.39 -28.67 -10.06
N ARG A 431 1.81 -28.70 -8.86
CA ARG A 431 2.59 -28.60 -7.62
C ARG A 431 3.42 -29.86 -7.39
N SER A 432 4.55 -29.72 -6.71
CA SER A 432 5.36 -30.88 -6.31
C SER A 432 4.69 -31.68 -5.17
N VAL A 433 4.52 -32.98 -5.38
CA VAL A 433 3.90 -33.92 -4.44
C VAL A 433 4.83 -35.10 -4.19
N GLY A 434 5.05 -35.38 -2.91
CA GLY A 434 5.80 -36.58 -2.51
C GLY A 434 7.31 -36.37 -2.47
N ARG A 435 8.06 -37.48 -2.44
CA ARG A 435 9.54 -37.51 -2.43
C ARG A 435 10.14 -38.26 -3.61
N SER A 436 9.33 -38.85 -4.48
CA SER A 436 9.76 -39.61 -5.65
C SER A 436 9.04 -39.15 -6.92
N GLU A 437 9.69 -39.36 -8.07
CA GLU A 437 9.10 -39.11 -9.39
C GLU A 437 7.85 -39.97 -9.66
N GLU A 438 7.77 -41.16 -9.06
CA GLU A 438 6.59 -42.03 -9.14
C GLU A 438 5.38 -41.40 -8.44
N GLU A 439 5.56 -40.84 -7.24
CA GLU A 439 4.48 -40.16 -6.50
C GLU A 439 4.00 -38.89 -7.22
N GLN A 440 4.92 -38.18 -7.88
CA GLN A 440 4.63 -37.01 -8.71
C GLN A 440 3.84 -37.41 -9.97
N SER A 441 4.30 -38.44 -10.70
CA SER A 441 3.64 -38.91 -11.93
C SER A 441 2.22 -39.43 -11.64
N GLU A 442 2.05 -40.17 -10.54
CA GLU A 442 0.73 -40.61 -10.10
C GLU A 442 -0.16 -39.41 -9.73
N TYR A 443 0.40 -38.35 -9.14
CA TYR A 443 -0.36 -37.14 -8.84
C TYR A 443 -0.83 -36.41 -10.10
N GLU A 444 0.05 -36.23 -11.08
CA GLU A 444 -0.25 -35.57 -12.35
C GLU A 444 -1.34 -36.33 -13.10
N GLN A 445 -1.24 -37.66 -13.18
CA GLN A 445 -2.27 -38.50 -13.78
C GLN A 445 -3.62 -38.38 -13.05
N ASP A 446 -3.62 -38.46 -11.72
CA ASP A 446 -4.84 -38.29 -10.92
C ASP A 446 -5.45 -36.89 -11.16
N TYR A 447 -4.63 -35.85 -11.18
CA TYR A 447 -5.08 -34.48 -11.40
C TYR A 447 -5.70 -34.32 -12.80
N ASP A 448 -5.08 -34.94 -13.81
CA ASP A 448 -5.49 -34.76 -15.20
C ASP A 448 -6.91 -35.25 -15.52
N GLU A 449 -7.36 -36.26 -14.79
CA GLU A 449 -8.71 -36.83 -14.90
C GLU A 449 -9.81 -35.91 -14.35
N ARG A 450 -9.46 -34.80 -13.67
CA ARG A 450 -10.39 -33.96 -12.89
C ARG A 450 -10.44 -32.54 -13.43
N SER A 451 -11.03 -32.36 -14.62
CA SER A 451 -11.12 -31.06 -15.30
C SER A 451 -11.82 -29.95 -14.50
N SER A 452 -12.67 -30.28 -13.54
CA SER A 452 -13.34 -29.29 -12.66
C SER A 452 -12.58 -29.01 -11.35
N LEU A 453 -11.32 -29.41 -11.26
CA LEU A 453 -10.40 -29.04 -10.18
C LEU A 453 -9.26 -28.20 -10.77
N LEU A 454 -9.19 -26.93 -10.37
CA LEU A 454 -8.14 -26.01 -10.77
C LEU A 454 -7.21 -25.78 -9.59
N VAL A 455 -5.93 -26.13 -9.72
CA VAL A 455 -4.91 -25.86 -8.69
C VAL A 455 -4.00 -24.73 -9.19
N VAL A 456 -4.21 -23.54 -8.64
CA VAL A 456 -3.51 -22.31 -9.04
C VAL A 456 -2.37 -22.05 -8.08
N THR A 457 -1.15 -22.38 -8.51
CA THR A 457 0.10 -22.14 -7.79
C THR A 457 0.78 -20.85 -8.27
N ARG A 458 1.81 -20.40 -7.55
CA ARG A 458 2.65 -19.27 -7.98
C ARG A 458 3.21 -19.50 -9.38
N ASP A 459 3.67 -20.71 -9.67
CA ASP A 459 4.31 -21.03 -10.95
C ASP A 459 3.29 -20.98 -12.10
N VAL A 460 2.04 -21.43 -11.87
CA VAL A 460 0.93 -21.28 -12.82
C VAL A 460 0.68 -19.80 -13.12
N VAL A 461 0.61 -18.96 -12.09
CA VAL A 461 0.35 -17.51 -12.24
C VAL A 461 1.50 -16.84 -12.99
N ILE A 462 2.75 -17.11 -12.60
CA ILE A 462 3.93 -16.52 -13.25
C ILE A 462 3.97 -16.91 -14.73
N ALA A 463 3.84 -18.20 -15.05
CA ALA A 463 3.83 -18.65 -16.43
C ALA A 463 2.67 -18.04 -17.24
N HIS A 464 1.49 -17.88 -16.63
CA HIS A 464 0.37 -17.21 -17.27
C HIS A 464 0.68 -15.76 -17.61
N LEU A 465 1.19 -15.01 -16.64
CA LEU A 465 1.54 -13.62 -16.82
C LEU A 465 2.67 -13.50 -17.86
N GLU A 466 3.74 -14.29 -17.76
CA GLU A 466 4.89 -14.27 -18.68
C GLU A 466 4.46 -14.43 -20.14
N GLN A 467 3.56 -15.37 -20.44
CA GLN A 467 3.04 -15.53 -21.81
C GLN A 467 2.19 -14.35 -22.29
N ARG A 468 1.54 -13.62 -21.37
CA ARG A 468 0.84 -12.36 -21.69
C ARG A 468 1.81 -11.19 -21.85
N ILE A 469 3.00 -11.29 -21.26
CA ILE A 469 4.07 -10.27 -21.26
C ILE A 469 5.02 -10.43 -22.43
N GLU A 470 5.28 -11.63 -22.94
CA GLU A 470 6.19 -11.83 -24.08
C GLU A 470 5.74 -11.11 -25.38
N GLY A 471 4.56 -10.47 -25.38
CA GLY A 471 4.15 -9.44 -26.35
C GLY A 471 4.71 -8.03 -26.11
N THR A 472 5.10 -7.67 -24.87
CA THR A 472 5.61 -6.37 -24.40
C THR A 472 6.57 -6.54 -23.21
N GLY A 473 7.89 -6.49 -23.45
CA GLY A 473 8.98 -6.88 -22.52
C GLY A 473 9.26 -5.98 -21.30
N GLU A 474 8.24 -5.65 -20.48
CA GLU A 474 8.39 -4.75 -19.32
C GLU A 474 8.23 -5.43 -17.94
N ILE A 475 7.56 -6.59 -17.85
CA ILE A 475 7.37 -7.28 -16.56
C ILE A 475 8.57 -8.15 -16.15
N GLU A 476 9.52 -8.42 -17.06
CA GLU A 476 10.81 -9.04 -16.71
C GLU A 476 11.51 -8.27 -15.57
N ARG A 477 11.53 -6.93 -15.60
CA ARG A 477 12.12 -6.11 -14.52
C ARG A 477 11.36 -6.18 -13.20
N LEU A 478 10.05 -6.42 -13.24
CA LEU A 478 9.19 -6.48 -12.05
C LEU A 478 9.29 -7.84 -11.36
N LEU A 479 9.33 -8.93 -12.14
CA LEU A 479 9.59 -10.27 -11.60
C LEU A 479 10.98 -10.35 -10.97
N GLU A 480 12.00 -9.72 -11.59
CA GLU A 480 13.34 -9.60 -11.00
C GLU A 480 13.37 -8.82 -9.68
N THR A 481 12.51 -7.80 -9.52
CA THR A 481 12.52 -6.93 -8.32
C THR A 481 11.84 -7.57 -7.10
N TYR A 482 10.90 -8.51 -7.30
CA TYR A 482 10.09 -9.09 -6.23
C TYR A 482 10.38 -10.57 -5.93
N LEU A 483 11.09 -11.28 -6.83
CA LEU A 483 11.34 -12.72 -6.70
C LEU A 483 12.79 -13.08 -6.35
N GLU A 484 13.71 -12.12 -6.34
CA GLU A 484 15.01 -12.19 -5.65
C GLU A 484 14.90 -11.57 -4.24
#